data_AF-A0A1C3FBW5-F1
#
_entry.id   AF-A0A1C3FBW5-F1
#
_cell.length_a   1.000
_cell.length_b   1.000
_cell.length_c   1.000
_cell.angle_alpha   90.00
_cell.angle_beta   90.00
_cell.angle_gamma   90.00
#
_symmetry.space_group_name_H-M   'P 1'
#
loop_
_entity.id
_entity.type
_entity.pdbx_description
1 polymer ?
#
loop_
_entity_poly.entity_id
_entity_poly.type
_entity_poly.pdbx_seq_one_letter_code
_entity_poly.pdbx_strand_id
1 'polypeptide(L)'
;MSRLSSLKPKIVDNFDELQVELDETEKQIDLISNKVNEARRKLNMEDASIKSLRESLDTIKIDIANNKDAARLKNLGADIGSEIIKGICPVCNQAIADTLLPLANEFHIMSIDENIKHLVAQKEMFEFALNGHSKAKEELKNSISYFEGSLFTLRRLALSLRSDLYAVDEELSESIVYKT
;
A
#
# COMPACT_ATOMS: atom_id res chain seq x y z
N MET A 1 -65.25 8.84 -0.37
CA MET A 1 -64.00 9.52 0.07
C MET A 1 -63.71 9.13 1.51
N SER A 2 -63.02 8.01 1.73
CA SER A 2 -62.56 7.58 3.05
C SER A 2 -61.09 7.98 3.19
N ARG A 3 -60.83 9.01 4.00
CA ARG A 3 -59.47 9.40 4.39
C ARG A 3 -58.92 8.33 5.32
N LEU A 4 -57.96 7.55 4.85
CA LEU A 4 -57.05 6.80 5.72
C LEU A 4 -56.21 7.83 6.47
N SER A 5 -56.59 8.13 7.72
CA SER A 5 -55.72 8.84 8.64
C SER A 5 -54.53 7.94 8.94
N SER A 6 -53.36 8.30 8.42
CA SER A 6 -52.09 7.72 8.82
C SER A 6 -51.84 8.07 10.29
N LEU A 7 -52.35 7.23 11.19
CA LEU A 7 -51.94 7.22 12.58
C LEU A 7 -50.45 6.91 12.59
N LYS A 8 -49.61 7.92 12.91
CA LYS A 8 -48.23 7.65 13.30
C LYS A 8 -48.30 6.66 14.47
N PRO A 9 -47.67 5.47 14.38
CA PRO A 9 -47.67 4.52 15.47
C PRO A 9 -47.12 5.22 16.73
N LYS A 10 -47.75 4.97 17.89
CA LYS A 10 -47.22 5.47 19.16
C LYS A 10 -45.90 4.74 19.40
N ILE A 11 -44.83 5.51 19.65
CA ILE A 11 -43.45 5.01 19.82
C ILE A 11 -43.35 3.99 20.97
N VAL A 12 -44.29 4.01 21.93
CA VAL A 12 -44.41 3.03 23.03
C VAL A 12 -44.54 1.58 22.54
N ASP A 13 -45.13 1.35 21.36
CA ASP A 13 -45.30 0.00 20.81
C ASP A 13 -44.06 -0.48 20.03
N ASN A 14 -43.11 0.40 19.70
CA ASN A 14 -41.94 0.10 18.85
C ASN A 14 -40.59 0.46 19.50
N PHE A 15 -40.59 0.85 20.78
CA PHE A 15 -39.39 1.30 21.50
C PHE A 15 -38.33 0.19 21.57
N ASP A 16 -38.74 -1.02 21.96
CA ASP A 16 -37.82 -2.16 22.08
C ASP A 16 -37.23 -2.55 20.72
N GLU A 17 -38.03 -2.52 19.65
CA GLU A 17 -37.57 -2.82 18.29
C GLU A 17 -36.57 -1.77 17.78
N LEU A 18 -36.86 -0.48 17.99
CA LEU A 18 -35.96 0.63 17.62
C LEU A 18 -34.66 0.62 18.43
N GLN A 19 -34.73 0.24 19.71
CA GLN A 19 -33.53 0.10 20.55
C GLN A 19 -32.65 -1.07 20.08
N VAL A 20 -33.25 -2.21 19.72
CA VAL A 20 -32.51 -3.34 19.13
C VAL A 20 -31.87 -2.95 17.80
N GLU A 21 -32.60 -2.25 16.93
CA GLU A 21 -32.09 -1.79 15.64
C GLU A 21 -30.93 -0.78 15.81
N LEU A 22 -31.02 0.11 16.81
CA LEU A 22 -29.95 1.05 17.16
C LEU A 22 -28.70 0.30 17.62
N ASP A 23 -28.84 -0.65 18.56
CA ASP A 23 -27.74 -1.45 19.07
C ASP A 23 -27.05 -2.26 17.96
N GLU A 24 -27.82 -2.83 17.03
CA GLU A 24 -27.28 -3.53 15.86
C GLU A 24 -26.54 -2.59 14.91
N THR A 25 -27.10 -1.41 14.67
CA THR A 25 -26.48 -0.38 13.82
C THR A 25 -25.14 0.09 14.43
N GLU A 26 -25.09 0.30 15.74
CA GLU A 26 -23.87 0.69 16.46
C GLU A 26 -22.80 -0.41 16.39
N LYS A 27 -23.18 -1.69 16.57
CA LYS A 27 -22.26 -2.82 16.38
C LYS A 27 -21.70 -2.88 14.95
N GLN A 28 -22.52 -2.58 13.94
CA GLN A 28 -22.06 -2.52 12.55
C GLN A 28 -21.11 -1.33 12.30
N ILE A 29 -21.36 -0.17 12.92
CA ILE A 29 -20.46 0.99 12.86
C ILE A 29 -19.09 0.61 13.40
N ASP A 30 -19.02 -0.04 14.56
CA ASP A 30 -17.77 -0.47 15.18
C ASP A 30 -17.01 -1.48 14.31
N LEU A 31 -17.73 -2.48 13.76
CA LEU A 31 -17.16 -3.47 12.85
C LEU A 31 -16.54 -2.81 11.61
N ILE A 32 -17.26 -1.91 10.96
CA ILE A 32 -16.78 -1.23 9.75
C ILE A 32 -15.66 -0.24 10.08
N SER A 33 -15.74 0.46 11.21
CA SER A 33 -14.66 1.34 11.67
C SER A 33 -13.36 0.57 11.87
N ASN A 34 -13.43 -0.63 12.45
CA ASN A 34 -12.27 -1.51 12.59
C ASN A 34 -11.70 -1.93 11.22
N LYS A 35 -12.56 -2.25 10.24
CA LYS A 35 -12.12 -2.57 8.87
C LYS A 35 -11.42 -1.38 8.19
N VAL A 36 -11.94 -0.16 8.36
CA VAL A 36 -11.28 1.07 7.86
C VAL A 36 -9.89 1.21 8.48
N ASN A 37 -9.77 1.05 9.79
CA ASN A 37 -8.49 1.15 10.50
C ASN A 37 -7.49 0.09 10.05
N GLU A 38 -7.94 -1.15 9.82
CA GLU A 38 -7.10 -2.23 9.29
C GLU A 38 -6.63 -1.92 7.87
N ALA A 39 -7.53 -1.49 6.98
CA ALA A 39 -7.21 -1.14 5.61
C ALA A 39 -6.22 0.04 5.54
N ARG A 40 -6.36 1.04 6.41
CA ARG A 40 -5.41 2.15 6.53
C ARG A 40 -4.02 1.70 7.00
N ARG A 41 -3.94 0.74 7.93
CA ARG A 41 -2.65 0.16 8.34
C ARG A 41 -1.97 -0.55 7.18
N LYS A 42 -2.71 -1.36 6.42
CA LYS A 42 -2.19 -2.03 5.22
C LYS A 42 -1.72 -1.01 4.18
N LEU A 43 -2.50 0.06 3.95
CA LEU A 43 -2.14 1.13 3.04
C LEU A 43 -0.79 1.77 3.40
N ASN A 44 -0.56 2.05 4.68
CA ASN A 44 0.72 2.60 5.14
C ASN A 44 1.89 1.63 4.92
N MET A 45 1.68 0.32 5.07
CA MET A 45 2.69 -0.70 4.78
C MET A 45 3.01 -0.77 3.28
N GLU A 46 2.00 -0.69 2.42
CA GLU A 46 2.18 -0.61 0.97
C GLU A 46 2.97 0.66 0.57
N ASP A 47 2.65 1.80 1.17
CA ASP A 47 3.37 3.06 0.92
C ASP A 47 4.84 2.99 1.31
N ALA A 48 5.16 2.39 2.46
CA ALA A 48 6.54 2.17 2.88
C ALA A 48 7.28 1.23 1.91
N SER A 49 6.63 0.16 1.47
CA SER A 49 7.20 -0.81 0.53
C SER A 49 7.47 -0.17 -0.84
N ILE A 50 6.50 0.59 -1.37
CA ILE A 50 6.65 1.35 -2.62
C ILE A 50 7.80 2.34 -2.53
N LYS A 51 7.95 3.04 -1.41
CA LYS A 51 9.05 3.99 -1.21
C LYS A 51 10.40 3.28 -1.26
N SER A 52 10.56 2.20 -0.50
CA SER A 52 11.81 1.42 -0.47
C SER A 52 12.17 0.82 -1.85
N LEU A 53 11.17 0.33 -2.59
CA LEU A 53 11.36 -0.18 -3.94
C LEU A 53 11.81 0.90 -4.92
N ARG A 54 11.27 2.12 -4.81
CA ARG A 54 11.69 3.25 -5.65
C ARG A 54 13.13 3.66 -5.37
N GLU A 55 13.51 3.76 -4.10
CA GLU A 55 14.89 4.06 -3.69
C GLU A 55 15.87 2.99 -4.22
N SER A 56 15.48 1.71 -4.13
CA SER A 56 16.27 0.59 -4.65
C SER A 56 16.40 0.65 -6.19
N LEU A 57 15.30 0.98 -6.89
CA LEU A 57 15.32 1.14 -8.34
C LEU A 57 16.23 2.28 -8.81
N ASP A 58 16.23 3.40 -8.10
CA ASP A 58 17.07 4.54 -8.46
C ASP A 58 18.55 4.22 -8.26
N THR A 59 18.88 3.50 -7.18
CA THR A 59 20.24 2.97 -6.95
C THR A 59 20.67 2.06 -8.10
N ILE A 60 19.83 1.09 -8.48
CA ILE A 60 20.15 0.14 -9.58
C ILE A 60 20.29 0.84 -10.92
N LYS A 61 19.49 1.88 -11.22
CA LYS A 61 19.64 2.65 -12.46
C LYS A 61 20.99 3.35 -12.51
N ILE A 62 21.45 3.90 -11.38
CA ILE A 62 22.77 4.53 -11.26
C ILE A 62 23.86 3.47 -11.49
N ASP A 63 23.74 2.30 -10.86
CA ASP A 63 24.72 1.22 -11.01
C ASP A 63 24.80 0.70 -12.45
N ILE A 64 23.67 0.56 -13.13
CA ILE A 64 23.63 0.20 -14.56
C ILE A 64 24.34 1.26 -15.40
N ALA A 65 24.10 2.55 -15.15
CA ALA A 65 24.76 3.63 -15.87
C ALA A 65 26.28 3.59 -15.66
N ASN A 66 26.73 3.47 -14.41
CA ASN A 66 28.14 3.38 -14.05
C ASN A 66 28.83 2.17 -14.72
N ASN A 67 28.18 1.01 -14.72
CA ASN A 67 28.74 -0.18 -15.39
C ASN A 67 28.79 -0.02 -16.91
N LYS A 68 27.78 0.61 -17.52
CA LYS A 68 27.81 0.92 -18.97
C LYS A 68 28.92 1.90 -19.32
N ASP A 69 29.18 2.89 -18.48
CA ASP A 69 30.27 3.83 -18.68
C ASP A 69 31.64 3.16 -18.50
N ALA A 70 31.78 2.27 -17.51
CA ALA A 70 32.98 1.44 -17.37
C ALA A 70 33.22 0.55 -18.60
N ALA A 71 32.17 -0.07 -19.14
CA ALA A 71 32.26 -0.86 -20.38
C ALA A 71 32.69 0.00 -21.57
N ARG A 72 32.15 1.21 -21.71
CA ARG A 72 32.56 2.16 -22.77
C ARG A 72 34.03 2.55 -22.66
N LEU A 73 34.51 2.85 -21.45
CA LEU A 73 35.92 3.18 -21.20
C LEU A 73 36.85 2.00 -21.55
N LYS A 74 36.46 0.77 -21.19
CA LYS A 74 37.17 -0.46 -21.56
C LYS A 74 37.28 -0.60 -23.08
N ASN A 75 36.18 -0.38 -23.80
CA ASN A 75 36.14 -0.47 -25.26
C ASN A 75 36.95 0.63 -25.96
N LEU A 76 36.86 1.89 -25.49
CA LEU A 76 37.66 3.00 -26.02
C LEU A 76 39.16 2.76 -25.82
N GLY A 77 39.57 2.19 -24.68
CA GLY A 77 40.95 1.77 -24.46
C GLY A 77 41.39 0.69 -25.45
N ALA A 78 40.50 -0.26 -25.79
CA ALA A 78 40.82 -1.38 -26.67
C ALA A 78 41.16 -0.94 -28.11
N ASP A 79 40.49 0.11 -28.61
CA ASP A 79 40.72 0.67 -29.94
C ASP A 79 42.09 1.37 -30.09
N ILE A 80 42.77 1.64 -28.98
CA ILE A 80 44.15 2.22 -28.98
C ILE A 80 45.21 1.13 -29.28
N GLY A 81 44.78 -0.12 -29.51
CA GLY A 81 45.63 -1.15 -30.15
C GLY A 81 46.58 -1.91 -29.20
N SER A 82 46.34 -1.89 -27.89
CA SER A 82 47.12 -2.67 -26.94
C SER A 82 46.49 -4.05 -26.69
N GLU A 83 47.23 -5.14 -26.94
CA GLU A 83 46.76 -6.52 -26.67
C GLU A 83 46.34 -6.73 -25.21
N ILE A 84 46.94 -5.97 -24.29
CA ILE A 84 46.60 -5.92 -22.86
C ILE A 84 45.10 -5.68 -22.66
N ILE A 85 44.49 -4.85 -23.49
CA ILE A 85 43.10 -4.40 -23.31
C ILE A 85 42.10 -5.37 -23.94
N LYS A 86 42.56 -6.24 -24.85
CA LYS A 86 41.80 -7.44 -25.30
C LYS A 86 41.74 -8.52 -24.21
N GLY A 87 42.27 -8.24 -23.02
CA GLY A 87 42.42 -9.20 -21.94
C GLY A 87 43.48 -10.24 -22.29
N ILE A 88 44.50 -9.91 -23.09
CA ILE A 88 45.58 -10.82 -23.47
C ILE A 88 46.91 -10.18 -23.08
N CYS A 89 47.70 -10.88 -22.28
CA CYS A 89 49.03 -10.41 -21.92
C CYS A 89 49.96 -10.42 -23.15
N PRO A 90 50.54 -9.29 -23.58
CA PRO A 90 51.39 -9.21 -24.77
C PRO A 90 52.74 -9.93 -24.59
N VAL A 91 53.06 -10.38 -23.38
CA VAL A 91 54.33 -11.03 -23.06
C VAL A 91 54.20 -12.56 -23.07
N CYS A 92 53.12 -13.10 -22.51
CA CYS A 92 52.92 -14.55 -22.37
C CYS A 92 51.67 -15.07 -23.11
N ASN A 93 50.93 -14.20 -23.79
CA ASN A 93 49.71 -14.49 -24.54
C ASN A 93 48.58 -15.14 -23.73
N GLN A 94 48.59 -14.97 -22.40
CA GLN A 94 47.58 -15.51 -21.49
C GLN A 94 46.43 -14.53 -21.30
N ALA A 95 45.24 -15.06 -21.02
CA ALA A 95 44.07 -14.26 -20.69
C ALA A 95 44.28 -13.52 -19.34
N ILE A 96 44.03 -12.21 -19.32
CA ILE A 96 44.07 -11.36 -18.13
C ILE A 96 42.67 -11.38 -17.52
N ALA A 97 42.56 -11.80 -16.26
CA ALA A 97 41.31 -11.73 -15.52
C ALA A 97 40.96 -10.26 -15.21
N ASP A 98 39.66 -9.93 -15.15
CA ASP A 98 39.16 -8.60 -14.76
C ASP A 98 39.41 -8.26 -13.26
N THR A 99 40.15 -9.10 -12.53
CA THR A 99 40.48 -8.97 -11.11
C THR A 99 41.98 -9.09 -10.87
N LEU A 100 42.52 -8.18 -10.05
CA LEU A 100 43.94 -8.18 -9.61
C LEU A 100 44.19 -9.11 -8.41
N LEU A 101 43.15 -9.66 -7.79
CA LEU A 101 43.27 -10.59 -6.66
C LEU A 101 43.45 -12.02 -7.17
N PRO A 102 44.36 -12.82 -6.59
CA PRO A 102 44.39 -14.26 -6.83
C PRO A 102 43.01 -14.83 -6.54
N LEU A 103 42.44 -15.62 -7.47
CA LEU A 103 41.21 -16.39 -7.23
C LEU A 103 41.51 -17.53 -6.23
N ALA A 104 41.85 -17.16 -4.99
CA ALA A 104 42.12 -18.09 -3.89
C ALA A 104 40.83 -18.59 -3.24
N ASN A 105 39.69 -17.95 -3.54
CA ASN A 105 38.37 -18.33 -3.06
C ASN A 105 37.41 -18.46 -4.25
N GLU A 106 36.47 -19.41 -4.19
CA GLU A 106 35.41 -19.70 -5.18
C GLU A 106 34.38 -18.54 -5.37
N PHE A 107 34.78 -17.29 -5.16
CA PHE A 107 33.94 -16.15 -5.50
C PHE A 107 34.01 -15.92 -7.02
N HIS A 108 32.95 -16.30 -7.70
CA HIS A 108 32.77 -16.01 -9.12
C HIS A 108 32.56 -14.49 -9.28
N ILE A 109 33.62 -13.78 -9.66
CA ILE A 109 33.58 -12.36 -9.97
C ILE A 109 32.95 -12.22 -11.36
N MET A 110 31.76 -11.60 -11.43
CA MET A 110 31.09 -11.33 -12.71
C MET A 110 31.92 -10.38 -13.58
N SER A 111 31.96 -10.64 -14.88
CA SER A 111 32.43 -9.64 -15.84
C SER A 111 31.53 -8.41 -15.86
N ILE A 112 32.03 -7.30 -16.40
CA ILE A 112 31.24 -6.05 -16.53
C ILE A 112 29.93 -6.30 -17.30
N ASP A 113 29.97 -7.10 -18.37
CA ASP A 113 28.79 -7.43 -19.17
C ASP A 113 27.78 -8.32 -18.43
N GLU A 114 28.26 -9.30 -17.65
CA GLU A 114 27.42 -10.13 -16.80
C GLU A 114 26.78 -9.33 -15.67
N ASN A 115 27.54 -8.40 -15.07
CA ASN A 115 27.01 -7.52 -14.03
C ASN A 115 25.91 -6.60 -14.58
N ILE A 116 26.08 -6.05 -15.79
CA ILE A 116 25.03 -5.26 -16.45
C ILE A 116 23.76 -6.10 -16.66
N LYS A 117 23.88 -7.34 -17.17
CA LYS A 117 22.72 -8.23 -17.36
C LYS A 117 22.02 -8.53 -16.04
N HIS A 118 22.80 -8.81 -14.99
CA HIS A 118 22.27 -9.09 -13.67
C HIS A 118 21.53 -7.88 -13.07
N LEU A 119 22.10 -6.68 -13.18
CA LEU A 119 21.46 -5.44 -12.71
C LEU A 119 20.18 -5.12 -13.49
N VAL A 120 20.15 -5.38 -14.81
CA VAL A 120 18.94 -5.21 -15.63
C VAL A 120 17.84 -6.18 -15.19
N ALA A 121 18.16 -7.45 -14.94
CA ALA A 121 17.19 -8.42 -14.44
C ALA A 121 16.65 -8.03 -13.05
N GLN A 122 17.51 -7.57 -12.15
CA GLN A 122 17.09 -7.04 -10.84
C GLN A 122 16.15 -5.84 -10.99
N LYS A 123 16.46 -4.91 -11.91
CA LYS A 123 15.61 -3.76 -12.20
C LYS A 123 14.21 -4.19 -12.62
N GLU A 124 14.09 -5.14 -13.55
CA GLU A 124 12.80 -5.66 -14.02
C GLU A 124 11.99 -6.29 -12.88
N MET A 125 12.65 -7.04 -12.00
CA MET A 125 12.02 -7.61 -10.81
C MET A 125 11.46 -6.53 -9.88
N PHE A 126 12.23 -5.47 -9.60
CA PHE A 126 11.76 -4.37 -8.76
C PHE A 126 10.64 -3.57 -9.41
N GLU A 127 10.67 -3.35 -10.73
CA GLU A 127 9.58 -2.71 -11.47
C GLU A 127 8.29 -3.53 -11.40
N PHE A 128 8.39 -4.86 -11.53
CA PHE A 128 7.26 -5.77 -11.37
C PHE A 128 6.67 -5.71 -9.95
N ALA A 129 7.52 -5.80 -8.92
CA ALA A 129 7.08 -5.69 -7.54
C ALA A 129 6.42 -4.34 -7.26
N LEU A 130 7.02 -3.24 -7.74
CA LEU A 130 6.47 -1.89 -7.59
C LEU A 130 5.08 -1.75 -8.21
N ASN A 131 4.85 -2.36 -9.38
CA ASN A 131 3.55 -2.37 -10.01
C ASN A 131 2.52 -3.14 -9.15
N GLY A 132 2.89 -4.33 -8.65
CA GLY A 132 2.05 -5.12 -7.74
C GLY A 132 1.61 -4.34 -6.51
N HIS A 133 2.57 -3.74 -5.78
CA HIS A 133 2.29 -2.91 -4.61
C HIS A 133 1.45 -1.67 -4.95
N SER A 134 1.71 -1.03 -6.10
CA SER A 134 0.92 0.13 -6.55
C SER A 134 -0.53 -0.23 -6.84
N LYS A 135 -0.78 -1.41 -7.40
CA LYS A 135 -2.14 -1.92 -7.62
C LYS A 135 -2.84 -2.24 -6.30
N ALA A 136 -2.16 -2.95 -5.39
CA ALA A 136 -2.69 -3.26 -4.07
C ALA A 136 -3.04 -1.99 -3.27
N LYS A 137 -2.19 -0.96 -3.36
CA LYS A 137 -2.45 0.38 -2.79
C LYS A 137 -3.76 0.98 -3.31
N GLU A 138 -4.01 0.88 -4.61
CA GLU A 138 -5.23 1.43 -5.21
C GLU A 138 -6.49 0.66 -4.78
N GLU A 139 -6.40 -0.67 -4.72
CA GLU A 139 -7.47 -1.53 -4.20
C GLU A 139 -7.81 -1.21 -2.73
N LEU A 140 -6.79 -0.96 -1.90
CA LEU A 140 -6.96 -0.55 -0.51
C LEU A 140 -7.64 0.82 -0.39
N LYS A 141 -7.25 1.81 -1.21
CA LYS A 141 -7.91 3.12 -1.23
C LYS A 141 -9.39 3.02 -1.60
N ASN A 142 -9.71 2.23 -2.63
CA ASN A 142 -11.09 2.00 -3.04
C ASN A 142 -11.90 1.34 -1.92
N SER A 143 -11.30 0.36 -1.23
CA SER A 143 -11.92 -0.31 -0.08
C SER A 143 -12.17 0.65 1.08
N ILE A 144 -11.20 1.52 1.40
CA ILE A 144 -11.36 2.56 2.43
C ILE A 144 -12.51 3.49 2.08
N SER A 145 -12.55 4.02 0.85
CA SER A 145 -13.63 4.90 0.38
C SER A 145 -15.01 4.24 0.50
N TYR A 146 -15.11 2.96 0.10
CA TYR A 146 -16.34 2.19 0.23
C TYR A 146 -16.79 2.03 1.69
N PHE A 147 -15.88 1.67 2.59
CA PHE A 147 -16.18 1.50 4.00
C PHE A 147 -16.54 2.84 4.68
N GLU A 148 -15.86 3.93 4.33
CA GLU A 148 -16.18 5.27 4.82
C GLU A 148 -17.57 5.73 4.37
N GLY A 149 -17.95 5.46 3.13
CA GLY A 149 -19.31 5.72 2.64
C GLY A 149 -20.37 4.92 3.41
N SER A 150 -20.11 3.63 3.67
CA SER A 150 -21.01 2.77 4.46
C SER A 150 -21.14 3.25 5.91
N LEU A 151 -20.02 3.68 6.50
CA LEU A 151 -19.96 4.19 7.86
C LEU A 151 -20.67 5.54 7.99
N PHE A 152 -20.62 6.39 6.96
CA PHE A 152 -21.44 7.61 6.90
C PHE A 152 -22.94 7.29 6.91
N THR A 153 -23.39 6.31 6.11
CA THR A 153 -24.80 5.93 6.07
C THR A 153 -25.29 5.33 7.39
N LEU A 154 -24.50 4.47 8.02
CA LEU A 154 -24.87 3.86 9.30
C LEU A 154 -24.90 4.88 10.44
N ARG A 155 -23.95 5.81 10.49
CA ARG A 155 -23.97 6.89 11.49
C ARG A 155 -25.20 7.79 11.33
N ARG A 156 -25.62 8.05 10.10
CA ARG A 156 -26.86 8.79 9.83
C ARG A 156 -28.10 8.00 10.28
N LEU A 157 -28.13 6.70 10.04
CA LEU A 157 -29.19 5.81 10.53
C LEU A 157 -29.27 5.82 12.05
N ALA A 158 -28.14 5.61 12.75
CA ALA A 158 -28.07 5.65 14.21
C ALA A 158 -28.55 7.00 14.77
N LEU A 159 -28.23 8.11 14.10
CA LEU A 159 -28.72 9.43 14.50
C LEU A 159 -30.24 9.55 14.35
N SER A 160 -30.80 9.03 13.25
CA SER A 160 -32.26 9.00 13.05
C SER A 160 -32.95 8.16 14.11
N LEU A 161 -32.46 6.93 14.35
CA LEU A 161 -33.01 6.02 15.36
C LEU A 161 -32.97 6.63 16.77
N ARG A 162 -31.86 7.29 17.13
CA ARG A 162 -31.78 8.05 18.39
C ARG A 162 -32.81 9.19 18.44
N SER A 163 -32.94 9.96 17.37
CA SER A 163 -33.94 11.02 17.30
C SER A 163 -35.36 10.47 17.47
N ASP A 164 -35.67 9.33 16.86
CA ASP A 164 -36.98 8.68 16.95
C ASP A 164 -37.26 8.13 18.35
N LEU A 165 -36.24 7.60 19.04
CA LEU A 165 -36.33 7.15 20.44
C LEU A 165 -36.52 8.31 21.43
N TYR A 166 -35.77 9.41 21.27
CA TYR A 166 -35.77 10.52 22.24
C TYR A 166 -36.76 11.66 21.94
N ALA A 167 -37.47 11.64 20.79
CA ALA A 167 -38.48 12.65 20.45
C ALA A 167 -39.74 12.63 21.34
N VAL A 168 -39.90 11.64 22.24
CA VAL A 168 -41.01 11.54 23.19
C VAL A 168 -40.66 12.08 24.58
N ASP A 169 -39.37 12.12 24.95
CA ASP A 169 -38.91 12.61 26.26
C ASP A 169 -39.00 14.15 26.41
N GLU A 170 -39.27 14.88 25.31
CA GLU A 170 -39.46 16.34 25.35
C GLU A 170 -40.82 16.78 25.96
N GLU A 171 -41.79 15.88 26.20
CA GLU A 171 -43.10 16.29 26.74
C GLU A 171 -43.19 16.37 28.28
N LEU A 172 -42.31 15.74 29.07
CA LEU A 172 -42.14 16.10 30.50
C LEU A 172 -40.93 15.38 31.13
N SER A 173 -39.92 16.13 31.54
CA SER A 173 -38.85 15.56 32.39
C SER A 173 -39.38 15.33 33.81
N GLU A 174 -39.73 14.08 34.15
CA GLU A 174 -40.04 13.67 35.53
C GLU A 174 -38.86 13.88 36.50
N SER A 175 -37.65 14.09 35.99
CA SER A 175 -36.45 14.37 36.80
C SER A 175 -36.51 15.68 37.59
N ILE A 176 -37.44 16.59 37.26
CA ILE A 176 -37.66 17.85 37.98
C ILE A 176 -38.55 17.66 39.22
N VAL A 177 -39.36 16.58 39.29
CA VAL A 177 -40.31 16.36 40.39
C VAL A 177 -39.65 15.72 41.63
N TYR A 178 -38.54 15.01 41.46
CA TYR A 178 -37.83 14.36 42.59
C TYR A 178 -36.74 15.23 43.25
N LYS A 179 -36.65 16.52 42.89
CA LYS A 179 -35.67 17.46 43.45
C LYS A 179 -36.26 18.52 44.41
N THR A 180 -37.51 18.37 44.83
CA THR A 180 -38.11 19.17 45.92
C THR A 180 -38.15 18.39 47.22
#